data_AF-A0A3D1IHE5-F1
#
_entry.id   AF-A0A3D1IHE5-F1
#
_cell.length_a   1.000
_cell.length_b   1.000
_cell.length_c   1.000
_cell.angle_alpha   90.00
_cell.angle_beta   90.00
_cell.angle_gamma   90.00
#
_symmetry.space_group_name_H-M   'P 1'
#
loop_
_entity.id
_entity.type
_entity.pdbx_description
1 polymer ?
#
loop_
_entity_poly.entity_id
_entity_poly.type
_entity_poly.pdbx_seq_one_letter_code
_entity_poly.pdbx_strand_id
1 'polypeptide(L)'
;PPEPPPNVPTLEEKNEEGEPLSMRQAMVQHRENPACAVCHTAMDPIGFSLENFDAIGGWRELSEDGTPIDASGTLPDGGAFTGPTGLRDLLL
;
A
#
# COMPACT_ATOMS: atom_id res chain seq x y z
N PRO A 1 -15.24 3.72 -9.96
CA PRO A 1 -14.10 4.63 -9.69
C PRO A 1 -13.98 5.71 -10.78
N PRO A 2 -13.68 6.98 -10.42
CA PRO A 2 -13.32 8.00 -11.39
C PRO A 2 -12.01 7.62 -12.10
N GLU A 3 -11.78 8.17 -13.30
CA GLU A 3 -10.51 7.98 -14.01
C GLU A 3 -9.36 8.57 -13.18
N PRO A 4 -8.17 7.92 -13.15
CA PRO A 4 -7.01 8.49 -12.46
C PRO A 4 -6.66 9.86 -13.09
N PRO A 5 -6.19 10.83 -12.28
CA PRO A 5 -5.83 12.14 -12.78
C PRO A 5 -4.78 12.07 -13.90
N PRO A 6 -4.84 12.94 -14.92
CA PRO A 6 -3.76 13.05 -15.90
C PRO A 6 -2.47 13.58 -15.24
N ASN A 7 -1.31 13.16 -15.75
CA ASN A 7 0.03 13.58 -15.29
C ASN A 7 0.31 13.28 -13.79
N VAL A 8 -0.03 12.08 -13.32
CA VAL A 8 0.32 11.62 -11.96
C VAL A 8 1.85 11.65 -11.78
N PRO A 9 2.38 12.27 -10.71
CA PRO A 9 3.82 12.25 -10.43
C PRO A 9 4.28 10.82 -10.11
N THR A 10 5.58 10.58 -10.29
CA THR A 10 6.21 9.35 -9.79
C THR A 10 6.12 9.28 -8.28
N LEU A 11 6.09 8.06 -7.75
CA LEU A 11 6.12 7.85 -6.31
C LEU A 11 7.51 8.20 -5.77
N GLU A 12 7.56 8.87 -4.61
CA GLU A 12 8.82 9.13 -3.92
C GLU A 12 9.36 7.83 -3.33
N GLU A 13 10.56 7.46 -3.72
CA GLU A 13 11.22 6.22 -3.25
C GLU A 13 12.12 6.48 -2.03
N LYS A 14 12.31 7.75 -1.65
CA LYS A 14 13.24 8.16 -0.60
C LYS A 14 12.66 9.27 0.27
N ASN A 15 13.06 9.30 1.54
CA ASN A 15 12.75 10.41 2.44
C ASN A 15 13.63 11.65 2.14
N GLU A 16 13.42 12.73 2.90
CA GLU A 16 14.17 13.99 2.77
C GLU A 16 15.68 13.80 3.05
N GLU A 17 16.03 12.79 3.85
CA GLU A 17 17.39 12.39 4.17
C GLU A 17 18.05 11.49 3.10
N GLY A 18 17.29 11.06 2.08
CA GLY A 18 17.76 10.21 0.99
C GLY A 18 17.78 8.70 1.28
N GLU A 19 17.20 8.27 2.41
CA GLU A 19 16.99 6.88 2.78
C GLU A 19 15.77 6.30 2.05
N PRO A 20 15.78 5.00 1.70
CA PRO A 20 14.66 4.37 1.03
C PRO A 20 13.38 4.42 1.88
N LEU A 21 12.25 4.63 1.23
CA LEU A 21 10.91 4.46 1.82
C LEU A 21 10.39 3.06 1.50
N SER A 22 9.70 2.46 2.46
CA SER A 22 8.80 1.34 2.17
C SER A 22 7.69 1.79 1.21
N MET A 23 7.17 0.88 0.40
CA MET A 23 6.00 1.17 -0.46
C MET A 23 4.81 1.71 0.34
N ARG A 24 4.59 1.21 1.56
CA ARG A 24 3.53 1.70 2.45
C ARG A 24 3.74 3.17 2.83
N GLN A 25 4.95 3.53 3.28
CA GLN A 25 5.25 4.93 3.63
C GLN A 25 5.09 5.84 2.41
N ALA A 26 5.65 5.44 1.27
CA ALA A 26 5.56 6.19 0.03
C ALA A 26 4.10 6.43 -0.41
N MET A 27 3.26 5.39 -0.34
CA MET A 27 1.83 5.51 -0.68
C MET A 27 1.05 6.35 0.33
N VAL A 28 1.36 6.24 1.62
CA VAL A 28 0.75 7.07 2.67
C VAL A 28 1.05 8.55 2.45
N GLN A 29 2.29 8.90 2.05
CA GLN A 29 2.65 10.26 1.67
C GLN A 29 1.93 10.69 0.38
N HIS A 30 1.91 9.84 -0.65
CA HIS A 30 1.26 10.14 -1.93
C HIS A 30 -0.24 10.45 -1.79
N ARG A 31 -0.94 9.73 -0.91
CA ARG A 31 -2.37 9.92 -0.67
C ARG A 31 -2.70 11.08 0.27
N GLU A 32 -1.72 11.81 0.80
CA GLU A 32 -2.00 13.06 1.52
C GLU A 32 -2.68 14.09 0.61
N ASN A 33 -2.48 13.97 -0.71
CA ASN A 33 -3.26 14.71 -1.69
C ASN A 33 -4.72 14.19 -1.73
N PRO A 34 -5.72 15.04 -1.42
CA PRO A 34 -7.13 14.63 -1.42
C PRO A 34 -7.62 14.08 -2.78
N ALA A 35 -7.02 14.53 -3.88
CA ALA A 35 -7.35 14.05 -5.22
C ALA A 35 -6.93 12.58 -5.43
N CYS A 36 -5.90 12.10 -4.75
CA CYS A 36 -5.42 10.72 -4.82
C CYS A 36 -6.17 9.82 -3.83
N ALA A 37 -6.42 10.33 -2.61
CA ALA A 37 -7.09 9.59 -1.54
C ALA A 37 -8.46 9.02 -1.94
N VAL A 38 -9.20 9.72 -2.80
CA VAL A 38 -10.56 9.35 -3.23
C VAL A 38 -10.67 7.90 -3.76
N CYS A 39 -9.62 7.41 -4.42
CA CYS A 39 -9.55 6.03 -4.91
C CYS A 39 -8.67 5.16 -4.01
N HIS A 40 -7.53 5.70 -3.56
CA HIS A 40 -6.50 4.95 -2.86
C HIS A 40 -6.93 4.47 -1.47
N THR A 41 -7.83 5.17 -0.76
CA THR A 41 -8.34 4.72 0.54
C THR A 41 -8.98 3.33 0.47
N ALA A 42 -9.62 2.97 -0.64
CA ALA A 42 -10.22 1.64 -0.82
C ALA A 42 -9.23 0.61 -1.42
N MET A 43 -8.27 1.07 -2.22
CA MET A 43 -7.38 0.21 -3.00
C MET A 43 -6.11 -0.18 -2.23
N ASP A 44 -5.49 0.76 -1.53
CA ASP A 44 -4.20 0.54 -0.85
C ASP A 44 -4.26 -0.58 0.19
N PRO A 45 -5.28 -0.69 1.07
CA PRO A 45 -5.32 -1.75 2.08
C PRO A 45 -5.26 -3.15 1.46
N ILE A 46 -5.88 -3.33 0.28
CA ILE A 46 -5.85 -4.57 -0.48
C ILE A 46 -4.42 -4.83 -0.97
N GLY A 47 -3.80 -3.82 -1.59
CA GLY A 47 -2.41 -3.90 -2.06
C GLY A 47 -1.43 -4.23 -0.93
N PHE A 48 -1.54 -3.56 0.21
CA PHE A 48 -0.65 -3.79 1.35
C PHE A 48 -0.74 -5.21 1.91
N SER A 49 -1.89 -5.88 1.81
CA SER A 49 -1.97 -7.28 2.22
C SER A 49 -1.19 -8.24 1.35
N LEU A 50 -0.77 -7.79 0.16
CA LEU A 50 0.06 -8.53 -0.78
C LEU A 50 1.53 -8.09 -0.74
N GLU A 51 1.88 -7.13 0.11
CA GLU A 51 3.20 -6.50 0.14
C GLU A 51 4.34 -7.49 0.43
N ASN A 52 4.05 -8.60 1.12
CA ASN A 52 5.02 -9.67 1.35
C ASN A 52 5.42 -10.42 0.08
N PHE A 53 4.71 -10.25 -1.04
CA PHE A 53 5.12 -10.84 -2.32
C PHE A 53 6.00 -9.87 -3.11
N ASP A 54 7.16 -10.34 -3.54
CA ASP A 54 7.96 -9.64 -4.53
C ASP A 54 7.36 -9.77 -5.95
N ALA A 55 7.98 -9.10 -6.93
CA ALA A 55 7.51 -9.08 -8.32
C ALA A 55 7.47 -10.46 -9.02
N ILE A 56 8.17 -11.47 -8.49
CA ILE A 56 8.16 -12.85 -9.02
C ILE A 56 7.36 -13.81 -8.13
N GLY A 57 6.70 -13.30 -7.08
CA GLY A 57 5.88 -14.07 -6.15
C GLY A 57 6.64 -14.71 -4.99
N GLY A 58 7.90 -14.33 -4.77
CA GLY A 58 8.68 -14.72 -3.59
C GLY A 58 8.17 -14.04 -2.33
N TRP A 59 8.21 -14.73 -1.18
CA TRP A 59 7.82 -14.17 0.10
C TRP A 59 8.98 -13.42 0.76
N ARG A 60 8.73 -12.21 1.23
CA ARG A 60 9.65 -11.36 1.98
C ARG A 60 9.05 -10.90 3.31
N GLU A 61 9.91 -10.71 4.29
CA GLU A 61 9.51 -10.23 5.63
C GLU A 61 9.86 -8.75 5.86
N LEU A 62 10.84 -8.23 5.11
CA LEU A 62 11.35 -6.87 5.24
C LEU A 62 11.05 -6.05 4.00
N SER A 63 10.75 -4.77 4.22
CA SER A 63 10.48 -3.79 3.17
C SER A 63 11.78 -3.23 2.57
N GLU A 64 11.65 -2.34 1.57
CA GLU A 64 12.75 -1.61 0.94
C GLU A 64 13.60 -0.80 1.95
N ASP A 65 12.97 -0.34 3.04
CA ASP A 65 13.62 0.40 4.13
C ASP A 65 14.21 -0.50 5.23
N GLY A 66 14.11 -1.83 5.08
CA GLY A 66 14.60 -2.81 6.06
C GLY A 66 13.70 -3.00 7.29
N THR A 67 12.54 -2.34 7.36
CA THR A 67 11.56 -2.55 8.42
C THR A 67 10.65 -3.76 8.14
N PRO A 68 10.05 -4.38 9.17
CA PRO A 68 9.08 -5.46 8.98
C PRO A 68 7.87 -5.00 8.16
N ILE A 69 7.46 -5.82 7.20
CA ILE A 69 6.29 -5.52 6.36
C ILE A 69 5.02 -5.58 7.21
N ASP A 70 4.27 -4.48 7.23
CA ASP A 70 2.91 -4.42 7.73
C ASP A 70 1.91 -4.77 6.62
N ALA A 71 1.44 -6.01 6.64
CA ALA A 71 0.42 -6.52 5.73
C ALA A 71 -1.02 -6.36 6.24
N SER A 72 -1.25 -5.54 7.27
CA SER A 72 -2.59 -5.26 7.79
C SER A 72 -3.35 -4.26 6.93
N GLY A 73 -4.67 -4.37 6.88
CA GLY A 73 -5.52 -3.47 6.11
C GLY A 73 -6.87 -3.25 6.79
N THR A 74 -7.52 -2.13 6.46
CA THR A 74 -8.90 -1.85 6.86
C THR A 74 -9.64 -1.27 5.67
N LEU A 75 -10.76 -1.89 5.29
CA LEU A 75 -11.62 -1.45 4.21
C LEU A 75 -12.48 -0.25 4.66
N PRO A 76 -13.07 0.52 3.72
CA PRO A 76 -13.93 1.66 4.05
C PRO A 76 -15.18 1.32 4.88
N ASP A 77 -15.62 0.07 4.85
CA ASP A 77 -16.74 -0.44 5.67
C ASP A 77 -16.31 -0.84 7.10
N GLY A 78 -15.01 -0.70 7.43
CA GLY A 78 -14.43 -1.06 8.72
C GLY A 78 -13.91 -2.50 8.80
N GLY A 79 -14.04 -3.30 7.75
CA GLY A 79 -13.51 -4.66 7.70
C GLY A 79 -11.98 -4.67 7.81
N ALA A 80 -11.44 -5.23 8.88
CA ALA A 80 -10.01 -5.34 9.12
C ALA A 80 -9.48 -6.74 8.78
N PHE A 81 -8.26 -6.80 8.25
CA PHE A 81 -7.63 -8.04 7.82
C PHE A 81 -6.11 -7.97 7.93
N THR A 82 -5.44 -9.12 7.81
CA THR A 82 -3.98 -9.19 7.75
C THR A 82 -3.55 -10.22 6.71
N GLY A 83 -2.70 -9.78 5.80
CA GLY A 83 -2.14 -10.61 4.74
C GLY A 83 -3.16 -11.11 3.72
N PRO A 84 -2.71 -11.88 2.73
CA PRO A 84 -3.55 -12.34 1.62
C PRO A 84 -4.68 -13.26 2.09
N THR A 85 -4.41 -14.11 3.09
CA THR A 85 -5.41 -15.03 3.66
C THR A 85 -6.49 -14.28 4.41
N GLY A 86 -6.12 -13.29 5.24
CA GLY A 86 -7.09 -12.50 5.97
C GLY A 86 -7.99 -11.68 5.04
N LEU A 87 -7.43 -11.12 3.97
CA LEU A 87 -8.22 -10.45 2.93
C LEU A 87 -9.20 -11.42 2.27
N ARG A 88 -8.73 -12.60 1.86
CA ARG A 88 -9.59 -13.62 1.23
C ARG A 88 -10.77 -13.98 2.14
N ASP A 89 -10.50 -14.24 3.41
CA ASP A 89 -11.52 -14.67 4.37
C ASP A 89 -12.52 -13.54 4.68
N LEU A 90 -12.15 -12.27 4.52
CA LEU A 90 -13.06 -11.13 4.64
C LEU A 90 -14.01 -10.99 3.43
N LEU A 91 -13.58 -11.42 2.24
CA LEU A 91 -14.31 -11.22 0.98
C LEU A 91 -15.21 -12.41 0.58
N LEU A 92 -15.08 -13.57 1.23
CA LEU A 92 -15.79 -14.82 0.91
C LEU A 92 -16.77 -15.22 2.02
#